data_AF-A0A349UZQ3-F1
#
_entry.id   AF-A0A349UZQ3-F1
#
_cell.length_a   1.000
_cell.length_b   1.000
_cell.length_c   1.000
_cell.angle_alpha   90.00
_cell.angle_beta   90.00
_cell.angle_gamma   90.00
#
_symmetry.space_group_name_H-M   'P 1'
#
loop_
_entity.id
_entity.type
_entity.pdbx_description
1 polymer ?
#
loop_
_entity_poly.entity_id
_entity_poly.type
_entity_poly.pdbx_seq_one_letter_code
_entity_poly.pdbx_strand_id
1 'polypeptide(L)'
;MTEPTATIEKPDAYRLMPTRLQEQAESGKTRCNLCLWRCGLHHGQRGFCQAHVNRNGTLYNLSYGIISAMDVGAIEEKPVRHYRPGTKVLSVGSYGCSFRCGG
;
A
#
# COMPACT_ATOMS: atom_id res chain seq x y z
N MET A 1 34.45 23.89 -7.74
CA MET A 1 33.82 22.68 -8.29
C MET A 1 32.40 22.63 -7.74
N THR A 2 31.51 23.34 -8.42
CA THR A 2 30.09 23.45 -8.05
C THR A 2 29.39 22.19 -8.53
N GLU A 3 28.94 21.35 -7.60
CA GLU A 3 28.07 20.22 -7.90
C GLU A 3 26.78 20.75 -8.55
N PRO A 4 26.31 20.15 -9.66
CA PRO A 4 25.04 20.54 -10.24
C PRO A 4 23.95 20.09 -9.27
N THR A 5 23.27 21.06 -8.66
CA THR A 5 22.00 20.82 -7.97
C THR A 5 21.03 20.28 -9.00
N ALA A 6 20.89 18.95 -9.04
CA ALA A 6 19.90 18.30 -9.87
C ALA A 6 18.51 18.73 -9.38
N THR A 7 17.93 19.70 -10.06
CA THR A 7 16.54 20.08 -9.90
C THR A 7 15.70 18.88 -10.36
N ILE A 8 15.28 18.04 -9.42
CA ILE A 8 14.31 16.98 -9.71
C ILE A 8 12.96 17.68 -9.94
N GLU A 9 12.66 18.00 -11.18
CA GLU A 9 11.31 18.34 -11.62
C GLU A 9 10.38 17.17 -11.25
N LYS A 10 9.36 17.40 -10.41
CA LYS A 10 8.44 16.36 -9.91
C LYS A 10 7.51 15.89 -11.04
N PRO A 11 7.70 14.70 -11.65
CA PRO A 11 6.94 14.32 -12.83
C PRO A 11 5.56 13.75 -12.49
N ASP A 12 5.35 13.30 -11.25
CA ASP A 12 4.16 12.51 -10.88
C ASP A 12 3.45 13.11 -9.67
N ALA A 13 2.37 13.84 -9.94
CA ALA A 13 1.38 14.12 -8.92
C ALA A 13 0.81 12.78 -8.43
N TYR A 14 0.90 12.51 -7.12
CA TYR A 14 0.28 11.34 -6.50
C TYR A 14 -1.18 11.20 -6.96
N ARG A 15 -1.51 10.08 -7.60
CA ARG A 15 -2.86 9.79 -8.10
C ARG A 15 -3.59 8.86 -7.14
N LEU A 16 -4.75 9.31 -6.68
CA LEU A 16 -5.68 8.44 -5.95
C LEU A 16 -6.16 7.35 -6.88
N MET A 17 -5.77 6.10 -6.58
CA MET A 17 -6.19 4.95 -7.35
C MET A 17 -7.43 4.32 -6.71
N PRO A 18 -8.53 4.17 -7.47
CA PRO A 18 -9.72 3.52 -6.95
C PRO A 18 -9.42 2.05 -6.65
N THR A 19 -9.99 1.56 -5.56
CA THR A 19 -9.85 0.18 -5.11
C THR A 19 -10.64 -0.73 -6.04
N ARG A 20 -10.03 -1.78 -6.59
CA ARG A 20 -10.74 -2.63 -7.57
C ARG A 20 -11.84 -3.48 -6.93
N LEU A 21 -11.58 -4.09 -5.78
CA LEU A 21 -12.54 -4.97 -5.10
C LEU A 21 -13.35 -4.18 -4.06
N GLN A 22 -14.37 -3.46 -4.53
CA GLN A 22 -15.29 -2.70 -3.69
C GLN A 22 -16.76 -2.87 -4.15
N GLU A 23 -17.69 -2.88 -3.20
CA GLU A 23 -19.13 -2.85 -3.45
C GLU A 23 -19.70 -1.53 -2.91
N GLN A 24 -20.28 -0.72 -3.79
CA GLN A 24 -20.84 0.59 -3.46
C GLN A 24 -22.32 0.42 -3.11
N ALA A 25 -22.75 1.00 -1.98
CA ALA A 25 -24.16 1.06 -1.62
C ALA A 25 -24.73 2.46 -1.89
N GLU A 26 -26.03 2.54 -2.13
CA GLU A 26 -26.76 3.81 -2.35
C GLU A 26 -26.64 4.78 -1.16
N SER A 27 -26.41 4.25 0.05
CA SER A 27 -26.19 5.04 1.27
C SER A 27 -24.84 5.78 1.32
N GLY A 28 -23.98 5.64 0.31
CA GLY A 28 -22.61 6.19 0.30
C GLY A 28 -21.61 5.39 1.13
N LYS A 29 -22.06 4.32 1.79
CA LYS A 29 -21.21 3.32 2.43
C LYS A 29 -20.65 2.36 1.38
N THR A 30 -19.38 2.03 1.49
CA THR A 30 -18.70 1.16 0.52
C THR A 30 -18.00 0.02 1.23
N ARG A 31 -18.24 -1.20 0.77
CA ARG A 31 -17.63 -2.41 1.31
C ARG A 31 -16.33 -2.70 0.57
N CYS A 32 -15.25 -2.90 1.30
CA CYS A 32 -13.95 -3.33 0.77
C CYS A 32 -13.85 -4.85 0.81
N ASN A 33 -13.60 -5.50 -0.32
CA ASN A 33 -13.50 -6.96 -0.42
C ASN A 33 -12.07 -7.46 -0.67
N LEU A 34 -11.05 -6.63 -0.41
CA LEU A 34 -9.64 -6.99 -0.62
C LEU A 34 -9.12 -8.03 0.39
N CYS A 35 -9.65 -8.05 1.61
CA CYS A 35 -9.19 -8.94 2.66
C CYS A 35 -10.36 -9.46 3.50
N LEU A 36 -10.07 -10.41 4.40
CA LEU A 36 -11.08 -11.10 5.21
C LEU A 36 -11.89 -10.19 6.14
N TRP A 37 -11.38 -9.00 6.48
CA TRP A 37 -12.09 -8.03 7.33
C TRP A 37 -13.35 -7.46 6.68
N ARG A 38 -13.45 -7.48 5.34
CA ARG A 38 -14.60 -7.00 4.57
C ARG A 38 -15.17 -5.65 5.04
N CYS A 39 -14.31 -4.68 5.34
CA CYS A 39 -14.68 -3.43 6.02
C CYS A 39 -15.79 -2.68 5.25
N GLY A 40 -16.84 -2.25 5.95
CA GLY A 40 -17.86 -1.33 5.41
C GLY A 40 -17.59 0.09 5.85
N LEU A 41 -17.14 0.95 4.93
CA LEU A 41 -16.60 2.28 5.25
C LEU A 41 -17.56 3.38 4.82
N HIS A 42 -17.82 4.33 5.72
CA HIS A 42 -18.49 5.60 5.41
C HIS A 42 -17.49 6.63 4.86
N HIS A 43 -17.98 7.70 4.25
CA HIS A 43 -17.13 8.79 3.77
C HIS A 43 -16.14 9.27 4.86
N GLY A 44 -14.86 9.40 4.49
CA GLY A 44 -13.77 9.80 5.38
C GLY A 44 -13.19 8.65 6.23
N GLN A 45 -13.91 7.52 6.38
CA GLN A 45 -13.42 6.40 7.17
C GLN A 45 -12.34 5.60 6.45
N ARG A 46 -11.37 5.13 7.24
CA ARG A 46 -10.30 4.23 6.79
C ARG A 46 -10.58 2.79 7.17
N GLY A 47 -10.14 1.86 6.31
CA GLY A 47 -10.19 0.42 6.57
C GLY A 47 -9.33 0.00 7.75
N PHE A 48 -9.52 -1.24 8.21
CA PHE A 48 -8.69 -1.85 9.25
C PHE A 48 -7.18 -1.70 8.96
N CYS A 49 -6.80 -1.90 7.69
CA CYS A 49 -5.43 -1.79 7.20
C CYS A 49 -4.90 -0.36 7.08
N GLN A 50 -5.74 0.66 7.28
CA GLN A 50 -5.45 2.09 7.13
C GLN A 50 -5.02 2.56 5.71
N ALA A 51 -4.80 1.63 4.78
CA ALA A 51 -4.41 1.95 3.39
C ALA A 51 -5.56 2.40 2.50
N HIS A 52 -6.82 2.17 2.88
CA HIS A 52 -7.97 2.46 2.03
C HIS A 52 -8.92 3.42 2.73
N VAL A 53 -9.41 4.43 2.01
CA VAL A 53 -10.37 5.42 2.51
C VAL A 53 -11.55 5.55 1.56
N ASN A 54 -12.75 5.74 2.11
CA ASN A 54 -13.93 6.10 1.30
C ASN A 54 -13.94 7.61 1.04
N ARG A 55 -13.94 8.01 -0.23
CA ARG A 55 -14.28 9.36 -0.68
C ARG A 55 -15.55 9.31 -1.52
N ASN A 56 -16.64 9.85 -0.99
CA ASN A 56 -17.94 9.98 -1.66
C ASN A 56 -18.44 8.68 -2.30
N GLY A 57 -18.43 7.58 -1.53
CA GLY A 57 -18.90 6.26 -2.00
C GLY A 57 -17.86 5.46 -2.80
N THR A 58 -16.67 6.00 -3.05
CA THR A 58 -15.58 5.28 -3.73
C THR A 58 -14.40 5.06 -2.80
N LEU A 59 -13.94 3.83 -2.67
CA LEU A 59 -12.71 3.49 -1.95
C LEU A 59 -11.49 3.82 -2.79
N TYR A 60 -10.53 4.51 -2.20
CA TYR A 60 -9.24 4.82 -2.81
C TYR A 60 -8.11 4.24 -1.97
N ASN A 61 -7.07 3.74 -2.66
CA ASN A 61 -5.83 3.34 -2.03
C ASN A 61 -4.94 4.57 -1.79
N LEU A 62 -4.52 4.75 -0.55
CA LEU A 62 -3.73 5.89 -0.08
C LEU A 62 -2.23 5.73 -0.31
N SER A 63 -1.75 4.50 -0.51
CA SER A 63 -0.33 4.16 -0.58
C SER A 63 0.14 3.71 -1.96
N TYR A 64 -0.71 3.82 -2.98
CA TYR A 64 -0.36 3.45 -4.34
C TYR A 64 0.81 4.30 -4.86
N GLY A 65 1.86 3.62 -5.34
CA GLY A 65 3.10 4.27 -5.78
C GLY A 65 3.99 4.78 -4.63
N ILE A 66 3.61 4.55 -3.37
CA ILE A 66 4.38 4.97 -2.19
C ILE A 66 5.07 3.75 -1.57
N ILE A 67 6.39 3.82 -1.51
CA ILE A 67 7.24 2.83 -0.85
C ILE A 67 7.54 3.36 0.57
N SER A 68 7.19 2.57 1.59
CA SER A 68 7.47 2.91 2.99
C SER A 68 8.80 2.37 3.48
N ALA A 69 9.26 1.25 2.91
CA ALA A 69 10.54 0.64 3.24
C ALA A 69 11.06 -0.18 2.05
N MET A 70 12.38 -0.20 1.89
CA MET A 70 13.06 -1.09 0.96
C MET A 70 14.34 -1.61 1.62
N ASP A 71 14.69 -2.85 1.34
CA ASP A 71 15.86 -3.51 1.92
C ASP A 71 16.39 -4.58 0.98
N VAL A 72 17.72 -4.76 0.96
CA VAL A 72 18.40 -5.79 0.18
C VAL A 72 19.11 -6.74 1.14
N GLY A 73 18.50 -7.89 1.38
CA GLY A 73 18.99 -8.91 2.31
C GLY A 73 19.31 -10.24 1.63
N ALA A 74 19.74 -11.21 2.43
CA ALA A 74 19.91 -12.59 1.97
C ALA A 74 18.54 -13.30 1.85
N ILE A 75 18.41 -14.22 0.90
CA ILE A 75 17.15 -14.98 0.71
C ILE A 75 16.80 -15.83 1.95
N GLU A 76 17.81 -16.22 2.73
CA GLU A 76 17.70 -17.01 3.95
C GLU A 76 16.94 -16.31 5.08
N GLU A 77 16.88 -14.97 5.05
CA GLU A 77 16.14 -14.16 6.02
C GLU A 77 14.62 -14.16 5.75
N LYS A 78 14.21 -14.56 4.55
CA LYS A 78 12.81 -14.52 4.14
C LYS A 78 12.15 -15.89 4.34
N PRO A 79 10.80 -15.95 4.41
CA PRO A 79 10.07 -17.22 4.56
C PRO A 79 10.34 -18.27 3.46
N VAL A 80 10.92 -17.84 2.33
CA VAL A 80 11.29 -18.67 1.17
C VAL A 80 12.77 -19.03 1.11
N ARG A 81 13.44 -19.17 2.26
CA ARG A 81 14.89 -19.45 2.40
C ARG A 81 15.47 -20.59 1.57
N HIS A 82 14.67 -21.56 1.14
CA HIS A 82 15.13 -22.69 0.32
C HIS A 82 15.22 -22.35 -1.19
N TYR A 83 14.67 -21.21 -1.60
CA TYR A 83 14.72 -20.78 -2.99
C TYR A 83 16.07 -20.10 -3.29
N ARG A 84 16.90 -20.71 -4.14
CA ARG A 84 18.22 -20.18 -4.57
C ARG A 84 19.11 -19.68 -3.41
N PRO A 85 19.58 -20.57 -2.52
CA PRO A 85 20.45 -20.20 -1.40
C PRO A 85 21.69 -19.40 -1.83
N GLY A 86 22.15 -18.47 -0.98
CA GLY A 86 23.29 -17.59 -1.21
C GLY A 86 23.00 -16.37 -2.09
N THR A 87 21.76 -16.19 -2.54
CA THR A 87 21.37 -15.04 -3.38
C THR A 87 20.80 -13.89 -2.55
N LYS A 88 20.83 -12.68 -3.15
CA LYS A 88 20.22 -11.47 -2.58
C LYS A 88 18.79 -11.29 -3.05
N VAL A 89 17.95 -10.73 -2.19
CA VAL A 89 16.55 -10.40 -2.49
C VAL A 89 16.25 -8.95 -2.14
N LEU A 90 15.58 -8.25 -3.07
CA LEU A 90 15.03 -6.92 -2.83
C LEU A 90 13.65 -7.07 -2.20
N SER A 91 13.50 -6.57 -0.98
CA SER A 91 12.23 -6.45 -0.28
C SER A 91 11.71 -5.02 -0.43
N VAL A 92 10.48 -4.86 -0.89
CA VAL A 92 9.82 -3.55 -1.01
C VAL A 92 8.48 -3.62 -0.31
N GLY A 93 8.24 -2.68 0.61
CA GLY A 93 7.02 -2.58 1.40
C GLY A 93 6.30 -1.27 1.14
N SER A 94 4.97 -1.31 1.19
CA SER A 94 4.12 -0.12 1.20
C SER A 94 3.39 -0.01 2.55
N TYR A 95 2.73 1.13 2.76
CA TYR A 95 1.95 1.37 3.97
C TYR A 95 0.61 0.62 3.95
N GLY A 96 0.33 -0.01 5.10
CA GLY A 96 -0.92 -0.67 5.45
C GLY A 96 -0.88 -2.18 5.31
N CYS A 97 -1.44 -2.86 6.31
CA CYS A 97 -1.40 -4.32 6.42
C CYS A 97 -2.75 -4.85 6.92
N SER A 98 -3.18 -6.01 6.43
CA SER A 98 -4.37 -6.71 6.96
C SER A 98 -4.12 -7.37 8.32
N PHE A 99 -2.87 -7.40 8.78
CA PHE A 99 -2.42 -7.95 10.05
C PHE A 99 -2.01 -6.81 11.00
N ARG A 100 -2.22 -7.00 12.30
CA ARG A 100 -1.66 -6.16 13.36
C ARG A 100 -0.61 -6.96 14.11
N CYS A 101 0.64 -6.80 13.71
CA CYS A 101 1.79 -7.37 14.41
C CYS A 101 2.15 -6.50 15.62
N GLY A 102 2.67 -7.09 16.69
CA GLY A 102 2.98 -6.40 17.95
C GLY A 102 4.21 -5.47 17.90
N GLY A 103 4.98 -5.50 16.81
CA GLY A 103 6.33 -4.95 16.77
C GLY A 103 7.34 -6.00 17.20
#